data_AF-A0A6C0F1Y7-F1
#
_entry.id   AF-A0A6C0F1Y7-F1
#
_cell.length_a   1.000
_cell.length_b   1.000
_cell.length_c   1.000
_cell.angle_alpha   90.00
_cell.angle_beta   90.00
_cell.angle_gamma   90.00
#
_symmetry.space_group_name_H-M   'P 1'
#
loop_
_entity.id
_entity.type
_entity.pdbx_description
1 polymer ?
#
loop_
_entity_poly.entity_id
_entity_poly.type
_entity_poly.pdbx_seq_one_letter_code
_entity_poly.pdbx_strand_id
1 'polypeptide(L)'
;MPCSKCRQDGHNARTCKAEAPTTVVETPVTHKRYYCYILGQTRHVRTGVGRTYNGYTVDLTHRLRQHNGEIKGGAFATKNKGPWEFIAVMTCLDWTSVRAMQVEWLIRYPTRKKPRPTEYAGAQGRINSLVEVVKRMDEPNIRLYVHPRFYDGVVLPEKVELCKSIGSDF
;
A
#
# COMPACT_ATOMS: atom_id res chain seq x y z
N MET A 1 52.74 -8.99 -26.34
CA MET A 1 52.12 -8.11 -25.32
C MET A 1 50.63 -8.39 -25.37
N PRO A 2 50.08 -9.10 -24.38
CA PRO A 2 48.68 -9.50 -24.38
C PRO A 2 47.76 -8.27 -24.26
N CYS A 3 46.59 -8.34 -24.89
CA CYS A 3 45.61 -7.26 -24.91
C CYS A 3 45.17 -6.88 -23.49
N SER A 4 45.19 -5.59 -23.13
CA SER A 4 44.80 -5.15 -21.78
C SER A 4 43.30 -5.29 -21.47
N LYS A 5 42.43 -5.45 -22.49
CA LYS A 5 40.98 -5.65 -22.31
C LYS A 5 40.58 -7.10 -22.07
N CYS A 6 41.16 -8.06 -22.79
CA CYS A 6 40.77 -9.48 -22.73
C CYS A 6 41.91 -10.46 -22.44
N ARG A 7 43.15 -9.97 -22.27
CA ARG A 7 44.38 -10.74 -21.97
C ARG A 7 44.79 -11.79 -23.02
N GLN A 8 44.23 -11.73 -24.23
CA GLN A 8 44.64 -12.59 -25.36
C GLN A 8 45.76 -11.96 -26.19
N ASP A 9 46.60 -12.79 -26.81
CA ASP A 9 47.66 -12.36 -27.72
C ASP A 9 47.15 -12.11 -29.16
N GLY A 10 47.94 -11.41 -29.97
CA GLY A 10 47.66 -11.18 -31.40
C GLY A 10 46.83 -9.95 -31.74
N HIS A 11 46.40 -9.15 -30.75
CA HIS A 11 45.75 -7.87 -30.98
C HIS A 11 45.97 -6.89 -29.82
N ASN A 12 45.66 -5.60 -30.04
CA ASN A 12 45.81 -4.55 -29.02
C ASN A 12 44.43 -4.05 -28.53
N ALA A 13 44.41 -3.26 -27.46
CA ALA A 13 43.18 -2.77 -26.84
C ALA A 13 42.29 -1.89 -27.75
N ARG A 14 42.86 -1.29 -28.81
CA ARG A 14 42.13 -0.50 -29.81
C ARG A 14 41.42 -1.37 -30.84
N THR A 15 41.94 -2.56 -31.13
CA THR A 15 41.36 -3.51 -32.10
C THR A 15 40.63 -4.68 -31.45
N CYS A 16 40.58 -4.72 -30.12
CA CYS A 16 39.86 -5.72 -29.34
C CYS A 16 38.34 -5.57 -29.51
N LYS A 17 37.68 -6.64 -30.00
CA LYS A 17 36.22 -6.75 -30.14
C LYS A 17 35.52 -7.31 -28.89
N ALA A 18 36.27 -7.68 -27.86
CA ALA A 18 35.67 -8.17 -26.62
C ALA A 18 35.01 -7.02 -25.86
N GLU A 19 33.70 -7.13 -25.64
CA GLU A 19 32.99 -6.27 -24.69
C GLU A 19 33.55 -6.52 -23.29
N ALA A 20 33.81 -5.44 -22.54
CA ALA A 20 34.27 -5.57 -21.17
C ALA A 20 33.22 -6.37 -20.38
N PRO A 21 33.61 -7.34 -19.54
CA PRO A 21 32.67 -8.02 -18.67
C PRO A 21 32.06 -7.00 -17.73
N THR A 22 30.84 -6.56 -18.04
CA THR A 22 30.01 -5.76 -17.14
C THR A 22 29.64 -6.67 -15.99
N THR A 23 30.38 -6.58 -14.88
CA THR A 23 29.93 -7.09 -13.59
C THR A 23 28.63 -6.37 -13.25
N VAL A 24 27.49 -7.01 -13.56
CA VAL A 24 26.19 -6.64 -13.02
C VAL A 24 26.27 -6.90 -11.52
N VAL A 25 26.55 -5.84 -10.77
CA VAL A 25 26.40 -5.84 -9.32
C VAL A 25 24.89 -5.88 -9.07
N GLU A 26 24.35 -7.06 -8.81
CA GLU A 26 22.97 -7.24 -8.36
C GLU A 26 22.83 -6.57 -6.97
N THR A 27 22.49 -5.28 -6.97
CA THR A 27 22.07 -4.61 -5.74
C THR A 27 20.69 -5.17 -5.37
N PRO A 28 20.43 -5.50 -4.09
CA PRO A 28 19.13 -5.99 -3.67
C PRO A 28 18.08 -4.93 -3.96
N VAL A 29 17.21 -5.21 -4.93
CA VAL A 29 16.13 -4.31 -5.35
C VAL A 29 15.13 -4.24 -4.20
N THR A 30 15.20 -3.18 -3.40
CA THR A 30 14.19 -2.93 -2.36
C THR A 30 12.91 -2.47 -3.06
N HIS A 31 11.99 -3.41 -3.29
CA HIS A 31 10.69 -3.09 -3.90
C HIS A 31 9.91 -2.15 -2.97
N LYS A 32 9.66 -0.93 -3.44
CA LYS A 32 8.90 0.07 -2.70
C LYS A 32 7.46 -0.39 -2.57
N ARG A 33 6.99 -0.59 -1.34
CA ARG A 33 5.62 -1.02 -1.04
C ARG A 33 4.69 0.20 -0.94
N TYR A 34 3.47 0.04 -1.46
CA TYR A 34 2.42 1.05 -1.39
C TYR A 34 1.25 0.53 -0.57
N TYR A 35 0.65 1.40 0.22
CA TYR A 35 -0.44 1.07 1.12
C TYR A 35 -1.62 1.99 0.85
N CYS A 36 -2.81 1.42 0.73
CA CYS A 36 -4.06 2.13 0.83
C CYS A 36 -4.68 1.84 2.19
N TYR A 37 -5.20 2.84 2.88
CA TYR A 37 -5.68 2.66 4.24
C TYR A 37 -6.99 3.37 4.50
N ILE A 38 -7.66 2.93 5.57
CA ILE A 38 -8.81 3.58 6.18
C ILE A 38 -8.47 3.86 7.65
N LEU A 39 -8.66 5.11 8.06
CA LEU A 39 -8.57 5.56 9.44
C LEU A 39 -9.96 5.66 10.07
N GLY A 40 -10.04 5.34 11.35
CA GLY A 40 -11.17 5.65 12.23
C GLY A 40 -10.70 6.48 13.43
N GLN A 41 -11.60 7.29 14.00
CA GLN A 41 -11.33 7.98 15.26
C GLN A 41 -11.31 6.96 16.41
N THR A 42 -10.18 6.80 17.11
CA THR A 42 -9.95 5.74 18.10
C THR A 42 -11.07 5.65 19.15
N ARG A 43 -11.52 6.79 19.67
CA ARG A 43 -12.61 6.89 20.65
C ARG A 43 -13.98 6.42 20.16
N HIS A 44 -14.20 6.37 18.85
CA HIS A 44 -15.48 6.02 18.22
C HIS A 44 -15.41 4.76 17.35
N VAL A 45 -14.22 4.15 17.21
CA VAL A 45 -14.07 2.88 16.51
C VAL A 45 -14.96 1.81 17.15
N ARG A 46 -15.13 1.81 18.48
CA ARG A 46 -16.01 0.86 19.19
C ARG A 46 -17.49 1.06 18.91
N THR A 47 -17.91 2.30 18.67
CA THR A 47 -19.33 2.65 18.52
C THR A 47 -19.75 2.81 17.06
N GLY A 48 -18.82 2.74 16.11
CA GLY A 48 -19.08 2.85 14.67
C GLY A 48 -19.49 4.26 14.18
N VAL A 49 -19.80 5.19 15.09
CA VAL A 49 -20.31 6.55 14.80
C VAL A 49 -19.21 7.60 14.58
N GLY A 50 -17.96 7.17 14.46
CA GLY A 50 -16.81 8.05 14.26
C GLY A 50 -16.65 8.53 12.82
N ARG A 51 -15.87 9.61 12.68
CA ARG A 51 -15.33 10.01 11.38
C ARG A 51 -14.34 8.97 10.88
N THR A 52 -14.33 8.84 9.56
CA THR A 52 -13.40 7.99 8.83
C THR A 52 -12.66 8.80 7.78
N TYR A 53 -11.44 8.38 7.49
CA TYR A 53 -10.62 8.94 6.42
C TYR A 53 -10.00 7.80 5.62
N ASN A 54 -9.73 7.99 4.34
CA ASN A 54 -8.95 7.04 3.55
C ASN A 54 -7.85 7.81 2.83
N GLY A 55 -6.76 7.13 2.55
CA GLY A 55 -5.64 7.68 1.81
C GLY A 55 -4.69 6.57 1.39
N TYR A 56 -3.57 6.99 0.80
CA TYR A 56 -2.47 6.10 0.46
C TYR A 56 -1.14 6.63 1.03
N THR A 57 -0.15 5.75 1.19
CA THR A 57 1.19 6.10 1.64
C THR A 57 2.18 5.01 1.23
N VAL A 58 3.47 5.30 1.39
CA VAL A 58 4.57 4.32 1.33
C VAL A 58 5.16 4.03 2.71
N ASP A 59 4.74 4.80 3.72
CA ASP A 59 5.14 4.66 5.12
C ASP A 59 3.89 4.92 6.01
N LEU A 60 3.38 3.85 6.61
CA LEU A 60 2.17 3.87 7.45
C LEU A 60 2.41 4.61 8.76
N THR A 61 3.53 4.34 9.42
CA THR A 61 3.88 4.93 10.72
C THR A 61 4.04 6.43 10.59
N HIS A 62 4.83 6.89 9.62
CA HIS A 62 5.01 8.31 9.37
C HIS A 62 3.67 8.98 9.04
N ARG A 63 2.84 8.36 8.18
CA ARG A 63 1.56 8.94 7.78
C ARG A 63 0.55 9.01 8.93
N LEU A 64 0.52 8.02 9.83
CA LEU A 64 -0.34 8.04 11.00
C LEU A 64 0.02 9.20 11.94
N ARG A 65 1.32 9.40 12.20
CA ARG A 65 1.83 10.52 13.01
C ARG A 65 1.47 11.88 12.42
N GLN A 66 1.49 12.00 11.09
CA GLN A 66 1.00 13.20 10.39
C GLN A 66 -0.49 13.45 10.64
N HIS A 67 -1.33 12.41 10.53
CA HIS A 67 -2.77 12.53 10.77
C HIS A 67 -3.11 12.85 12.23
N ASN A 68 -2.33 12.34 13.18
CA ASN A 68 -2.44 12.62 14.60
C ASN A 68 -1.81 13.95 15.02
N GLY A 69 -1.17 14.68 14.11
CA GLY A 69 -0.61 16.01 14.37
C GLY A 69 0.70 15.99 15.17
N GLU A 70 1.33 14.82 15.35
CA GLU A 70 2.65 14.70 15.97
C GLU A 70 3.75 15.31 15.08
N ILE A 71 3.54 15.26 13.76
CA ILE A 71 4.43 15.83 12.75
C ILE A 71 3.63 16.56 11.66
N LYS A 72 4.30 17.47 10.93
CA LYS A 72 3.68 18.29 9.86
C LYS A 72 3.30 17.43 8.63
N GLY A 73 2.32 17.89 7.86
CA GLY A 73 1.91 17.28 6.58
C GLY A 73 0.64 16.41 6.63
N GLY A 74 -0.08 16.43 7.75
CA GLY A 74 -1.38 15.78 7.88
C GLY A 74 -2.47 16.43 7.03
N ALA A 75 -3.46 15.64 6.60
CA ALA A 75 -4.59 16.16 5.84
C ALA A 75 -5.44 17.13 6.68
N PHE A 76 -5.90 18.23 6.07
CA PHE A 76 -6.78 19.19 6.75
C PHE A 76 -8.04 18.51 7.31
N ALA A 77 -8.58 17.53 6.59
CA ALA A 77 -9.75 16.78 7.00
C ALA A 77 -9.56 16.01 8.32
N THR A 78 -8.33 15.68 8.72
CA THR A 78 -8.00 14.90 9.93
C THR A 78 -7.49 15.75 11.10
N LYS A 79 -7.10 17.00 10.84
CA LYS A 79 -6.53 17.93 11.84
C LYS A 79 -7.50 18.14 13.01
N ASN A 80 -6.98 18.05 14.25
CA ASN A 80 -7.69 18.25 15.51
C ASN A 80 -8.95 17.39 15.70
N LYS A 81 -9.05 16.27 14.96
CA LYS A 81 -10.19 15.35 15.03
C LYS A 81 -9.80 13.96 15.52
N GLY A 82 -8.51 13.69 15.71
CA GLY A 82 -8.01 12.43 16.24
C GLY A 82 -8.30 12.24 17.74
N PRO A 83 -7.63 11.26 18.40
CA PRO A 83 -6.64 10.37 17.80
C PRO A 83 -7.24 9.46 16.72
N TRP A 84 -6.44 9.15 15.71
CA TRP A 84 -6.76 8.27 14.60
C TRP A 84 -6.01 6.95 14.75
N GLU A 85 -6.63 5.87 14.32
CA GLU A 85 -6.03 4.54 14.19
C GLU A 85 -6.42 3.91 12.84
N PHE A 86 -5.57 3.00 12.35
CA PHE A 86 -5.89 2.22 11.15
C PHE A 86 -7.01 1.23 11.46
N ILE A 87 -8.12 1.32 10.72
CA ILE A 87 -9.20 0.33 10.77
C ILE A 87 -9.11 -0.67 9.62
N ALA A 88 -8.44 -0.28 8.52
CA ALA A 88 -8.00 -1.20 7.48
C ALA A 88 -6.75 -0.69 6.77
N VAL A 89 -5.91 -1.60 6.30
CA VAL A 89 -4.76 -1.30 5.43
C VAL A 89 -4.66 -2.39 4.37
N MET A 90 -4.51 -2.01 3.11
CA MET A 90 -4.39 -2.91 1.98
C MET A 90 -3.09 -2.62 1.23
N THR A 91 -2.40 -3.68 0.81
CA THR A 91 -1.19 -3.62 -0.01
C THR A 91 -1.13 -4.79 -0.98
N CYS A 92 -0.33 -4.67 -2.01
CA CYS A 92 -0.01 -5.74 -2.95
C CYS A 92 1.41 -5.51 -3.49
N LEU A 93 2.15 -6.59 -3.70
CA LEU A 93 3.54 -6.52 -4.18
C LEU A 93 3.65 -5.87 -5.56
N ASP A 94 2.65 -6.08 -6.41
CA ASP A 94 2.66 -5.61 -7.80
C ASP A 94 2.17 -4.17 -7.96
N TRP A 95 1.84 -3.48 -6.86
CA TRP A 95 1.36 -2.11 -6.93
C TRP A 95 2.47 -1.13 -7.29
N THR A 96 2.19 -0.33 -8.32
CA THR A 96 2.88 0.93 -8.58
C THR A 96 2.22 2.08 -7.80
N SER A 97 2.87 3.24 -7.74
CA SER A 97 2.26 4.46 -7.18
C SER A 97 0.93 4.81 -7.85
N VAL A 98 0.86 4.69 -9.18
CA VAL A 98 -0.35 4.96 -9.96
C VAL A 98 -1.45 3.97 -9.58
N ARG A 99 -1.13 2.68 -9.49
CA ARG A 99 -2.11 1.67 -9.12
C ARG A 99 -2.63 1.87 -7.70
N ALA A 100 -1.75 2.18 -6.75
CA ALA A 100 -2.16 2.50 -5.38
C ALA A 100 -3.12 3.71 -5.31
N MET A 101 -2.88 4.77 -6.08
CA MET A 101 -3.81 5.91 -6.16
C MET A 101 -5.16 5.53 -6.78
N GLN A 102 -5.18 4.66 -7.80
CA GLN A 102 -6.44 4.14 -8.34
C GLN A 102 -7.21 3.31 -7.31
N VAL A 103 -6.51 2.48 -6.53
CA VAL A 103 -7.11 1.69 -5.47
C VAL A 103 -7.63 2.58 -4.33
N GLU A 104 -6.90 3.62 -3.92
CA GLU A 104 -7.40 4.62 -2.96
C GLU A 104 -8.72 5.23 -3.41
N TRP A 105 -8.83 5.53 -4.71
CA TRP A 105 -10.06 6.03 -5.31
C TRP A 105 -11.19 5.00 -5.29
N LEU A 106 -10.89 3.71 -5.55
CA LEU A 106 -11.87 2.62 -5.45
C LEU A 106 -12.38 2.47 -4.00
N ILE A 107 -11.51 2.58 -2.99
CA ILE A 107 -11.92 2.61 -1.58
C ILE A 107 -12.79 3.84 -1.27
N ARG A 108 -12.49 4.98 -1.90
CA ARG A 108 -13.32 6.18 -1.78
C ARG A 108 -14.71 5.97 -2.41
N TYR A 109 -14.77 5.32 -3.56
CA TYR A 109 -15.97 5.11 -4.37
C TYR A 109 -16.10 3.64 -4.78
N PRO A 110 -16.56 2.75 -3.88
CA PRO A 110 -16.57 1.30 -4.10
C PRO A 110 -17.42 0.85 -5.29
N THR A 111 -18.43 1.63 -5.68
CA THR A 111 -19.27 1.40 -6.86
C THR A 111 -18.79 2.13 -8.13
N ARG A 112 -17.62 2.77 -8.07
CA ARG A 112 -17.05 3.65 -9.11
C ARG A 112 -17.96 4.82 -9.50
N LYS A 113 -18.95 5.13 -8.66
CA LYS A 113 -19.91 6.24 -8.84
C LYS A 113 -19.84 7.19 -7.65
N LYS A 114 -20.17 8.45 -7.89
CA LYS A 114 -20.31 9.48 -6.86
C LYS A 114 -21.81 9.83 -6.71
N PRO A 115 -22.31 10.06 -5.48
CA PRO A 115 -21.62 9.91 -4.19
C PRO A 115 -21.43 8.43 -3.81
N ARG A 116 -20.65 8.17 -2.76
CA ARG A 116 -20.56 6.83 -2.15
C ARG A 116 -21.96 6.44 -1.59
N PRO A 117 -22.46 5.22 -1.84
CA PRO A 117 -23.69 4.73 -1.23
C PRO A 117 -23.66 4.75 0.31
N THR A 118 -24.80 4.97 0.94
CA THR A 118 -24.92 5.09 2.40
C THR A 118 -24.62 3.77 3.11
N GLU A 119 -24.83 2.61 2.47
CA GLU A 119 -24.46 1.30 3.03
C GLU A 119 -22.94 1.16 3.26
N TYR A 120 -22.13 1.94 2.55
CA TYR A 120 -20.67 1.97 2.68
C TYR A 120 -20.16 3.13 3.54
N ALA A 121 -21.05 3.86 4.22
CA ALA A 121 -20.69 4.94 5.12
C ALA A 121 -20.27 4.41 6.52
N GLY A 122 -19.65 5.29 7.32
CA GLY A 122 -19.15 4.92 8.65
C GLY A 122 -17.94 3.98 8.63
N ALA A 123 -17.58 3.44 9.80
CA ALA A 123 -16.46 2.52 9.92
C ALA A 123 -16.80 1.14 9.32
N GLN A 124 -17.88 0.51 9.79
CA GLN A 124 -18.29 -0.82 9.31
C GLN A 124 -18.62 -0.83 7.82
N GLY A 125 -19.40 0.14 7.32
CA GLY A 125 -19.74 0.20 5.89
C GLY A 125 -18.50 0.34 5.01
N ARG A 126 -17.48 1.07 5.46
CA ARG A 126 -16.20 1.13 4.76
C ARG A 126 -15.48 -0.20 4.72
N ILE A 127 -15.48 -0.97 5.82
CA ILE A 127 -14.90 -2.32 5.82
C ILE A 127 -15.67 -3.24 4.87
N ASN A 128 -17.00 -3.23 4.92
CA ASN A 128 -17.85 -4.00 4.01
C ASN A 128 -17.57 -3.65 2.53
N SER A 129 -17.29 -2.38 2.25
CA SER A 129 -16.96 -1.92 0.90
C SER A 129 -15.64 -2.48 0.35
N LEU A 130 -14.69 -2.88 1.22
CA LEU A 130 -13.42 -3.46 0.78
C LEU A 130 -13.62 -4.83 0.13
N VAL A 131 -14.58 -5.62 0.61
CA VAL A 131 -14.98 -6.88 -0.03
C VAL A 131 -15.36 -6.63 -1.50
N GLU A 132 -16.16 -5.59 -1.73
CA GLU A 132 -16.61 -5.20 -3.08
C GLU A 132 -15.48 -4.65 -3.95
N VAL A 133 -14.55 -3.89 -3.38
CA VAL A 133 -13.37 -3.40 -4.10
C VAL A 133 -12.49 -4.58 -4.53
N VAL A 134 -12.18 -5.48 -3.59
CA VAL A 134 -11.22 -6.56 -3.83
C VAL A 134 -11.79 -7.66 -4.72
N LYS A 135 -13.10 -7.94 -4.69
CA LYS A 135 -13.74 -8.84 -5.65
C LYS A 135 -13.41 -8.47 -7.10
N ARG A 136 -13.35 -7.17 -7.42
CA ARG A 136 -13.13 -6.61 -8.77
C ARG A 136 -11.66 -6.35 -9.12
N MET A 137 -10.76 -6.60 -8.19
CA MET A 137 -9.31 -6.48 -8.40
C MET A 137 -8.77 -7.78 -8.98
N ASP A 138 -7.80 -7.74 -9.89
CA ASP A 138 -7.25 -8.93 -10.54
C ASP A 138 -5.92 -9.38 -9.89
N GLU A 139 -5.44 -8.61 -8.91
CA GLU A 139 -4.17 -8.86 -8.26
C GLU A 139 -4.21 -10.14 -7.39
N PRO A 140 -3.23 -11.05 -7.54
CA PRO A 140 -3.26 -12.38 -6.90
C PRO A 140 -2.78 -12.38 -5.43
N ASN A 141 -2.03 -11.35 -5.00
CA ASN A 141 -1.36 -11.29 -3.70
C ASN A 141 -1.77 -10.04 -2.92
N ILE A 142 -3.07 -9.87 -2.71
CA ILE A 142 -3.58 -8.73 -1.94
C ILE A 142 -3.47 -9.06 -0.46
N ARG A 143 -2.79 -8.22 0.29
CA ARG A 143 -2.69 -8.33 1.75
C ARG A 143 -3.57 -7.26 2.37
N LEU A 144 -4.45 -7.67 3.26
CA LEU A 144 -5.42 -6.79 3.89
C LEU A 144 -5.36 -6.96 5.40
N TYR A 145 -5.05 -5.90 6.12
CA TYR A 145 -5.30 -5.79 7.54
C TYR A 145 -6.70 -5.21 7.75
N VAL A 146 -7.47 -5.82 8.64
CA VAL A 146 -8.72 -5.26 9.18
C VAL A 146 -8.58 -5.23 10.69
N HIS A 147 -8.89 -4.09 11.30
CA HIS A 147 -8.80 -3.95 12.74
C HIS A 147 -9.73 -4.97 13.43
N PRO A 148 -9.28 -5.70 14.48
CA PRO A 148 -10.00 -6.84 15.05
C PRO A 148 -11.47 -6.60 15.41
N ARG A 149 -11.80 -5.37 15.82
CA ARG A 149 -13.20 -4.96 16.11
C ARG A 149 -14.16 -4.98 14.91
N PHE A 150 -13.64 -5.02 13.69
CA PHE A 150 -14.44 -5.11 12.47
C PHE A 150 -14.22 -6.43 11.74
N TYR A 151 -13.58 -7.42 12.40
CA TYR A 151 -13.24 -8.69 11.78
C TYR A 151 -14.47 -9.60 11.63
N ASP A 152 -15.42 -9.50 12.57
CA ASP A 152 -16.61 -10.35 12.59
C ASP A 152 -17.45 -10.14 11.32
N GLY A 153 -17.67 -11.24 10.59
CA GLY A 153 -18.50 -11.27 9.39
C GLY A 153 -17.82 -10.77 8.11
N VAL A 154 -16.52 -10.42 8.13
CA VAL A 154 -15.80 -10.07 6.90
C VAL A 154 -15.38 -11.33 6.16
N VAL A 155 -16.07 -11.62 5.05
CA VAL A 155 -15.72 -12.71 4.14
C VAL A 155 -14.99 -12.14 2.93
N LEU A 156 -13.70 -12.45 2.81
CA LEU A 156 -12.85 -11.99 1.72
C LEU A 156 -12.69 -13.06 0.64
N PRO A 157 -12.47 -12.66 -0.63
CA PRO A 157 -12.09 -13.60 -1.70
C PRO A 157 -10.77 -14.33 -1.37
N GLU A 158 -10.58 -15.54 -1.89
CA GLU A 158 -9.39 -16.39 -1.63
C GLU A 158 -8.05 -15.73 -1.99
N LYS A 159 -8.04 -14.81 -2.96
CA LYS A 159 -6.87 -14.02 -3.38
C LYS A 159 -6.41 -12.98 -2.35
N VAL A 160 -7.05 -12.92 -1.19
CA VAL A 160 -6.75 -11.95 -0.13
C VAL A 160 -6.20 -12.65 1.09
N GLU A 161 -4.95 -12.33 1.42
CA GLU A 161 -4.34 -12.70 2.70
C GLU A 161 -4.79 -11.69 3.77
N LEU A 162 -5.57 -12.16 4.74
CA LEU A 162 -6.02 -11.35 5.87
C LEU A 162 -4.96 -11.35 6.97
N CYS A 163 -4.34 -10.19 7.21
CA CYS A 163 -3.28 -10.03 8.20
C CYS A 163 -3.83 -9.54 9.55
N LYS A 164 -3.30 -10.10 10.65
CA LYS A 164 -3.75 -9.76 12.02
C LYS A 164 -3.08 -8.51 12.60
N SER A 165 -1.98 -8.07 12.02
CA SER A 165 -1.22 -6.90 12.48
C SER A 165 -0.56 -6.17 11.30
N ILE A 166 -0.24 -4.90 11.52
CA ILE A 166 0.55 -4.08 10.60
C ILE A 166 1.98 -4.06 11.15
N GLY A 167 2.91 -4.81 10.55
CA GLY A 167 4.28 -5.00 11.04
C GLY A 167 5.28 -5.25 9.91
N SER A 168 6.47 -5.75 10.24
CA SER A 168 7.52 -6.11 9.25
C SER A 168 7.02 -7.10 8.21
N ASP A 169 6.11 -7.96 8.64
CA ASP A 169 5.56 -9.03 7.84
C ASP A 169 4.28 -8.59 7.14
N PHE A 170 3.93 -7.30 7.07
CA PHE A 170 2.76 -6.74 6.38
C PHE A 170 3.15 -5.96 5.12
#